data_AF-A0A1X2GK01-F1
#
_entry.id   AF-A0A1X2GK01-F1
#
_cell.length_a   1.000
_cell.length_b   1.000
_cell.length_c   1.000
_cell.angle_alpha   90.00
_cell.angle_beta   90.00
_cell.angle_gamma   90.00
#
_symmetry.space_group_name_H-M   'P 1'
#
loop_
_entity.id
_entity.type
_entity.pdbx_description
1 polymer ?
#
loop_
_entity_poly.entity_id
_entity_poly.type
_entity_poly.pdbx_seq_one_letter_code
_entity_poly.pdbx_strand_id
1 'polypeptide(L)'
;MSSVSHNEMGPVKPADDEARAVFHEVKEQVVAQIHKLRHDDQVHGLHEIDNLHKITIYKLYQYAVEEVSYGYNFFGKIEIDEGKFIHARAHKYHDGRIDFYSLHTEPENSIWTRDDPLVYFND
;
A
#
# COMPACT_ATOMS: atom_id res chain seq x y z
N MET A 1 -15.22 8.60 -14.97
CA MET A 1 -15.59 9.22 -13.68
C MET A 1 -16.02 8.11 -12.73
N SER A 2 -15.06 7.32 -12.24
CA SER A 2 -15.28 6.31 -11.19
C SER A 2 -15.48 7.07 -9.89
N SER A 3 -16.66 6.90 -9.32
CA SER A 3 -17.13 7.59 -8.13
C SER A 3 -16.33 7.17 -6.89
N VAL A 4 -15.42 8.02 -6.42
CA VAL A 4 -14.81 8.00 -5.07
C VAL A 4 -15.86 8.38 -4.00
N SER A 5 -17.10 7.90 -4.14
CA SER A 5 -18.24 8.32 -3.32
C SER A 5 -18.79 7.21 -2.41
N HIS A 6 -18.22 6.01 -2.47
CA HIS A 6 -18.43 4.96 -1.48
C HIS A 6 -17.07 4.53 -0.96
N ASN A 7 -16.69 5.04 0.20
CA ASN A 7 -15.56 4.48 0.94
C ASN A 7 -16.01 3.11 1.47
N GLU A 8 -15.88 2.07 0.66
CA GLU A 8 -16.13 0.67 1.09
C GLU A 8 -15.04 0.20 2.06
N MET A 9 -13.95 0.96 2.17
CA MET A 9 -12.98 0.83 3.23
C MET A 9 -13.64 1.12 4.59
N GLY A 10 -13.50 0.19 5.52
CA GLY A 10 -13.87 0.38 6.92
C GLY A 10 -13.07 1.51 7.59
N PRO A 11 -13.33 1.79 8.88
CA PRO A 11 -12.64 2.85 9.60
C PRO A 11 -11.13 2.61 9.64
N VAL A 12 -10.35 3.67 9.42
CA VAL A 12 -8.89 3.63 9.55
C VAL A 12 -8.51 3.45 11.01
N LYS A 13 -7.68 2.44 11.28
CA LYS A 13 -7.23 2.04 12.61
C LYS A 13 -5.70 2.06 12.69
N PRO A 14 -5.12 2.24 13.89
CA PRO A 14 -3.69 2.05 14.09
C PRO A 14 -3.30 0.58 13.83
N ALA A 15 -2.09 0.34 13.34
CA ALA A 15 -1.59 -1.00 13.02
C ALA A 15 -1.68 -1.97 14.22
N ASP A 16 -2.47 -3.03 14.06
CA ASP A 16 -2.58 -4.16 14.98
C ASP A 16 -1.76 -5.37 14.52
N ASP A 17 -1.76 -6.43 15.32
CA ASP A 17 -0.91 -7.60 15.07
C ASP A 17 -1.37 -8.42 13.85
N GLU A 18 -2.67 -8.45 13.55
CA GLU A 18 -3.19 -9.13 12.36
C GLU A 18 -2.76 -8.39 11.09
N ALA A 19 -3.00 -7.07 11.01
CA ALA A 19 -2.63 -6.30 9.85
C ALA A 19 -1.11 -6.30 9.65
N ARG A 20 -0.32 -6.25 10.73
CA ARG A 20 1.15 -6.41 10.66
C ARG A 20 1.54 -7.76 10.05
N ALA A 21 0.89 -8.84 10.45
CA ALA A 21 1.17 -10.16 9.87
C ALA A 21 0.82 -10.22 8.38
N VAL A 22 -0.32 -9.64 7.99
CA VAL A 22 -0.74 -9.56 6.57
C VAL A 22 0.30 -8.82 5.73
N PHE A 23 0.71 -7.62 6.16
CA PHE A 23 1.69 -6.83 5.41
C PHE A 23 3.12 -7.37 5.51
N HIS A 24 3.43 -8.14 6.54
CA HIS A 24 4.69 -8.86 6.61
C HIS A 24 4.77 -9.97 5.56
N GLU A 25 3.68 -10.71 5.34
CA GLU A 25 3.62 -11.80 4.35
C GLU A 25 3.81 -11.28 2.91
N VAL A 26 3.20 -10.14 2.59
CA VAL A 26 3.31 -9.53 1.25
C VAL A 26 4.53 -8.63 1.06
N LYS A 27 5.40 -8.52 2.06
CA LYS A 27 6.53 -7.57 2.06
C LYS A 27 7.39 -7.71 0.81
N GLU A 28 7.80 -8.93 0.46
CA GLU A 28 8.69 -9.16 -0.70
C GLU A 28 8.03 -8.72 -2.01
N GLN A 29 6.72 -8.97 -2.16
CA GLN A 29 5.94 -8.59 -3.33
C GLN A 29 5.79 -7.06 -3.43
N VAL A 30 5.52 -6.41 -2.29
CA VAL A 30 5.47 -4.94 -2.18
C VAL A 30 6.81 -4.33 -2.58
N VAL A 31 7.92 -4.84 -2.02
CA VAL A 31 9.27 -4.34 -2.34
C VAL A 31 9.59 -4.53 -3.83
N ALA A 32 9.28 -5.69 -4.39
CA ALA A 32 9.47 -5.96 -5.82
C ALA A 32 8.67 -4.98 -6.70
N GLN A 33 7.43 -4.66 -6.32
CA GLN A 33 6.60 -3.70 -7.05
C GLN A 33 7.17 -2.28 -6.96
N ILE A 34 7.67 -1.84 -5.80
CA ILE A 34 8.36 -0.54 -5.66
C ILE A 34 9.59 -0.48 -6.59
N HIS A 35 10.39 -1.55 -6.62
CA HIS A 35 11.55 -1.63 -7.51
C HIS A 35 11.17 -1.56 -8.99
N LYS A 36 10.04 -2.19 -9.37
CA LYS A 36 9.52 -2.12 -10.73
C LYS A 36 9.06 -0.70 -11.09
N LEU A 37 8.27 -0.06 -10.22
CA LEU A 37 7.82 1.33 -10.42
C LEU A 37 9.02 2.27 -10.58
N ARG A 38 10.07 2.10 -9.76
CA ARG A 38 11.31 2.87 -9.91
C ARG A 38 11.98 2.67 -11.28
N HIS A 39 12.04 1.42 -11.75
CA HIS A 39 12.64 1.13 -13.05
C HIS A 39 11.85 1.82 -14.17
N ASP A 40 10.53 1.76 -14.10
CA ASP A 40 9.64 2.38 -15.08
C ASP A 40 9.75 3.92 -15.02
N ASP A 41 9.79 4.53 -13.84
CA ASP A 41 10.02 5.97 -13.63
C ASP A 41 11.36 6.45 -14.19
N GLN A 42 12.43 5.68 -13.96
CA GLN A 42 13.76 5.98 -14.49
C GLN A 42 13.79 5.92 -16.03
N VAL A 43 13.02 5.00 -16.63
CA VAL A 43 12.87 4.89 -18.09
C VAL A 43 12.04 6.04 -18.66
N HIS A 44 11.07 6.56 -17.90
CA HIS A 44 10.15 7.62 -18.33
C HIS A 44 10.52 9.04 -17.88
N GLY A 45 11.55 9.22 -17.04
CA GLY A 45 12.05 10.53 -16.61
C GLY A 45 11.20 11.22 -15.53
N LEU A 46 10.38 10.45 -14.80
CA LEU A 46 9.55 10.93 -13.70
C LEU A 46 10.35 10.76 -12.40
N HIS A 47 11.03 11.82 -11.95
CA HIS A 47 12.09 11.79 -10.92
C HIS A 47 11.61 11.58 -9.46
N GLU A 48 10.43 10.98 -9.24
CA GLU A 48 9.80 10.98 -7.91
C GLU A 48 10.23 9.80 -7.03
N ILE A 49 10.35 8.60 -7.59
CA ILE A 49 10.81 7.40 -6.85
C ILE A 49 12.34 7.29 -6.81
N ASP A 50 13.07 8.11 -7.59
CA ASP A 50 14.54 8.09 -7.70
C ASP A 50 15.26 8.25 -6.35
N ASN A 51 14.62 8.93 -5.39
CA ASN A 51 15.18 9.17 -4.06
C ASN A 51 15.00 8.02 -3.06
N LEU A 52 14.38 6.90 -3.45
CA LEU A 52 14.23 5.71 -2.61
C LEU A 52 15.37 4.72 -2.89
N HIS A 53 16.58 5.06 -2.45
CA HIS A 53 17.78 4.28 -2.76
C HIS A 53 17.80 2.89 -2.11
N LYS A 54 17.19 2.73 -0.93
CA LYS A 54 16.98 1.47 -0.20
C LYS A 54 15.77 1.63 0.73
N ILE A 55 14.94 0.60 0.82
CA ILE A 55 13.91 0.52 1.87
C ILE A 55 14.65 0.24 3.18
N THR A 56 14.77 1.26 4.02
CA THR A 56 15.48 1.21 5.32
C THR A 56 14.54 0.76 6.44
N ILE A 57 13.24 1.04 6.29
CA ILE A 57 12.18 0.78 7.26
C ILE A 57 11.07 0.01 6.53
N TYR A 58 10.37 -0.89 7.21
CA TYR A 58 9.12 -1.46 6.69
C TYR A 58 8.17 -1.64 7.85
N LYS A 59 7.38 -0.59 8.13
CA LYS A 59 6.54 -0.52 9.32
C LYS A 59 5.13 -0.09 8.96
N LEU A 60 4.17 -0.96 9.23
CA LEU A 60 2.76 -0.61 9.12
C LEU A 60 2.39 0.43 10.18
N TYR A 61 1.82 1.54 9.75
CA TYR A 61 1.43 2.67 10.60
C TYR A 61 -0.07 2.64 10.90
N GLN A 62 -0.86 2.60 9.84
CA GLN A 62 -2.32 2.54 9.87
C GLN A 62 -2.81 1.53 8.87
N TYR A 63 -4.00 0.99 9.12
CA TYR A 63 -4.66 0.11 8.19
C TYR A 63 -6.16 0.33 8.20
N ALA A 64 -6.83 -0.17 7.17
CA ALA A 64 -8.26 -0.30 7.13
C ALA A 64 -8.63 -1.58 6.37
N VAL A 65 -9.86 -2.05 6.58
CA VAL A 65 -10.32 -3.32 6.04
C VAL A 65 -11.64 -3.12 5.33
N GLU A 66 -11.75 -3.70 4.14
CA GLU A 66 -12.98 -3.84 3.38
C GLU A 66 -13.32 -5.34 3.30
N GLU A 67 -14.53 -5.70 3.70
CA GLU A 67 -15.04 -7.06 3.57
C GLU A 67 -15.59 -7.27 2.15
N VAL A 68 -15.17 -8.35 1.50
CA VAL A 68 -15.60 -8.70 0.13
C VAL A 68 -16.00 -10.17 0.07
N SER A 69 -16.71 -10.57 -1.00
CA SER A 69 -17.32 -11.90 -1.13
C SER A 69 -16.37 -13.10 -0.96
N TYR A 70 -15.06 -12.91 -1.13
CA TYR A 70 -14.06 -13.97 -1.08
C TYR A 70 -12.98 -13.77 -0.01
N GLY A 71 -13.14 -12.77 0.87
CA GLY A 71 -12.14 -12.47 1.89
C GLY A 71 -12.19 -11.02 2.38
N TYR A 72 -11.03 -10.49 2.68
CA TYR A 72 -10.85 -9.15 3.23
C TYR A 72 -9.74 -8.43 2.48
N ASN A 73 -10.03 -7.23 2.01
CA ASN A 73 -9.01 -6.32 1.49
C ASN A 73 -8.45 -5.50 2.65
N PHE A 74 -7.16 -5.65 2.88
CA PHE A 74 -6.39 -4.84 3.80
C PHE A 74 -5.74 -3.71 3.03
N PHE A 75 -6.03 -2.48 3.45
CA PHE A 75 -5.36 -1.28 2.99
C PHE A 75 -4.40 -0.85 4.09
N GLY A 76 -3.12 -0.64 3.76
CA GLY A 76 -2.08 -0.41 4.73
C GLY A 76 -1.23 0.79 4.36
N LYS A 77 -1.07 1.71 5.30
CA LYS A 77 -0.10 2.80 5.22
C LYS A 77 1.21 2.34 5.85
N ILE A 78 2.23 2.15 5.03
CA ILE A 78 3.51 1.55 5.43
C ILE A 78 4.61 2.59 5.27
N GLU A 79 5.34 2.82 6.36
CA GLU A 79 6.56 3.63 6.35
C GLU A 79 7.70 2.81 5.77
N ILE A 80 8.32 3.35 4.72
CA ILE A 80 9.40 2.68 3.96
C ILE A 80 10.76 3.37 4.09
N ASP A 81 10.75 4.63 4.51
CA ASP A 81 11.91 5.47 4.80
C ASP A 81 11.47 6.64 5.70
N GLU A 82 12.40 7.44 6.22
CA GLU A 82 12.08 8.53 7.14
C GLU A 82 11.10 9.55 6.50
N GLY A 83 9.86 9.57 7.00
CA GLY A 83 8.81 10.45 6.49
C GLY A 83 8.19 10.04 5.14
N LYS A 84 8.61 8.91 4.55
CA LYS A 84 8.08 8.39 3.28
C LYS A 84 7.21 7.16 3.54
N PHE A 85 6.00 7.22 3.02
CA PHE A 85 4.98 6.20 3.17
C PHE A 85 4.51 5.70 1.81
N ILE A 86 4.04 4.47 1.78
CA ILE A 86 3.28 3.91 0.67
C ILE A 86 1.93 3.44 1.19
N HIS A 87 0.92 3.45 0.34
CA HIS A 87 -0.34 2.76 0.60
C HIS A 87 -0.35 1.47 -0.21
N ALA A 88 -0.48 0.34 0.47
CA ALA A 88 -0.49 -0.98 -0.14
C ALA A 88 -1.82 -1.68 0.12
N ARG A 89 -2.27 -2.45 -0.86
CA ARG A 89 -3.45 -3.29 -0.77
C ARG A 89 -3.04 -4.76 -0.78
N ALA A 90 -3.50 -5.51 0.21
CA ALA A 90 -3.35 -6.95 0.30
C ALA A 90 -4.73 -7.60 0.40
N HIS A 91 -4.91 -8.76 -0.20
CA HIS A 91 -6.14 -9.53 -0.12
C HIS A 91 -5.90 -10.78 0.72
N LYS A 92 -6.66 -10.92 1.81
CA LYS A 92 -6.69 -12.12 2.66
C LYS A 92 -7.94 -12.92 2.36
N TYR A 93 -7.78 -14.08 1.73
CA TYR A 93 -8.89 -14.98 1.41
C TYR A 93 -9.42 -15.67 2.67
N HIS A 94 -10.66 -16.17 2.61
CA HIS A 94 -11.24 -16.93 3.73
C HIS A 94 -10.48 -18.24 4.06
N ASP A 95 -9.72 -18.78 3.11
CA ASP A 95 -8.88 -19.96 3.30
C ASP A 95 -7.52 -19.65 3.99
N GLY A 96 -7.25 -18.36 4.26
CA GLY A 96 -6.03 -17.91 4.92
C GLY A 96 -4.89 -17.53 3.97
N ARG A 97 -5.04 -17.71 2.65
CA ARG A 97 -4.06 -17.20 1.68
C ARG A 97 -4.04 -15.67 1.74
N ILE A 98 -2.84 -15.08 1.56
CA ILE A 98 -2.64 -13.64 1.50
C ILE A 98 -1.88 -13.33 0.22
N ASP A 99 -2.47 -12.49 -0.64
CA ASP A 99 -1.84 -12.04 -1.87
C ASP A 99 -1.66 -10.51 -1.83
N PHE A 100 -0.53 -10.04 -2.36
CA PHE A 100 -0.37 -8.63 -2.67
C PHE A 100 -1.25 -8.27 -3.87
N TYR A 101 -1.99 -7.17 -3.77
CA TYR A 101 -2.86 -6.73 -4.86
C TYR A 101 -2.23 -5.58 -5.64
N SER A 102 -2.08 -4.42 -5.00
CA SER A 102 -1.55 -3.23 -5.66
C SER A 102 -0.97 -2.21 -4.66
N LEU A 103 -0.21 -1.25 -5.20
CA LEU A 103 0.17 -0.04 -4.49
C LEU A 103 -0.73 1.10 -4.98
N HIS A 104 -1.04 2.03 -4.09
CA HIS A 104 -1.64 3.28 -4.51
C HIS A 104 -0.60 4.15 -5.20
N THR A 105 -0.78 4.33 -6.50
CA THR A 105 0.09 5.14 -7.35
C THR A 105 -0.78 6.08 -8.18
N GLU A 106 -0.52 7.37 -8.08
CA GLU A 106 -1.02 8.40 -8.99
C GLU A 106 0.03 8.67 -10.09
N PRO A 107 -0.37 9.23 -11.25
CA PRO A 107 0.54 9.48 -12.38
C PRO A 107 1.81 10.27 -12.04
N GLU A 108 1.72 11.12 -11.02
CA GLU A 108 2.80 11.97 -10.56
C GLU A 108 3.11 11.73 -9.07
N ASN A 109 2.58 10.70 -8.41
CA ASN A 109 2.90 10.47 -7.00
C ASN A 109 2.65 9.03 -6.56
N SER A 110 3.66 8.38 -5.97
CA SER A 110 3.53 7.06 -5.34
C SER A 110 4.06 7.03 -3.91
N ILE A 111 4.53 8.18 -3.40
CA ILE A 111 5.14 8.31 -2.08
C ILE A 111 4.34 9.33 -1.27
N TRP A 112 3.73 8.84 -0.22
CA TRP A 112 2.89 9.60 0.69
C TRP A 112 3.69 10.10 1.88
N THR A 113 3.19 11.13 2.54
CA THR A 113 3.71 11.64 3.80
C THR A 113 2.94 11.07 4.98
N ARG A 114 3.36 11.40 6.21
CA ARG A 114 2.67 10.98 7.42
C ARG A 114 1.25 11.54 7.54
N ASP A 115 1.02 12.75 7.05
CA ASP A 115 -0.24 13.47 7.21
C ASP A 115 -1.27 13.10 6.12
N ASP A 116 -0.81 12.49 5.02
CA ASP A 116 -1.71 12.06 3.95
C ASP A 116 -2.67 10.95 4.43
N PRO A 117 -3.98 11.07 4.21
CA PRO A 117 -4.93 10.08 4.67
C PRO A 117 -4.76 8.77 3.90
N LEU A 118 -4.93 7.64 4.61
CA LEU A 118 -5.17 6.36 3.94
C LEU A 118 -6.57 6.42 3.33
N VAL A 119 -6.63 6.36 2.01
CA VAL A 119 -7.88 6.40 1.23
C VAL A 119 -8.14 5.07 0.55
N TYR A 120 -9.39 4.85 0.14
CA TYR A 120 -9.73 3.74 -0.74
C TYR A 120 -9.13 3.96 -2.13
N PHE A 121 -8.57 2.91 -2.71
CA PHE A 121 -8.08 2.87 -4.09
C PHE A 121 -8.32 1.49 -4.68
N ASN A 122 -8.59 1.41 -5.99
CA ASN A 122 -8.90 0.17 -6.69
C ASN A 122 -8.04 -0.06 -7.94
N ASP A 123 -6.99 0.74 -8.12
CA ASP A 123 -6.00 0.62 -9.19
C ASP A 123 -5.17 -0.68 -9.08
#